data_AF-A0A7X8IUE5-F1
#
_entry.id   AF-A0A7X8IUE5-F1
#
_cell.length_a   1.000
_cell.length_b   1.000
_cell.length_c   1.000
_cell.angle_alpha   90.00
_cell.angle_beta   90.00
_cell.angle_gamma   90.00
#
_symmetry.space_group_name_H-M   'P 1'
#
loop_
_entity.id
_entity.type
_entity.pdbx_description
1 polymer ?
#
loop_
_entity_poly.entity_id
_entity_poly.type
_entity_poly.pdbx_seq_one_letter_code
_entity_poly.pdbx_strand_id
1 'polypeptide(L)'
;MKILCISDQIDPLVYSPNIRERYKDCDLVISAGDLPMEYLDFIVSSLNKPLLFVFGNHNLEEFRLYHRTGALASTGTHLPLKPLPPEACHGTTYVGFKVHREGNLLVAGVSGSIRYNAGLSQYT
;
A
#
# COMPACT_ATOMS: atom_id res chain seq x y z
N MET A 1 -19.23 -9.43 6.54
CA MET A 1 -18.01 -8.89 5.95
C MET A 1 -16.84 -9.20 6.87
N LYS A 2 -15.81 -9.88 6.38
CA LYS A 2 -14.59 -10.19 7.11
C LYS A 2 -13.41 -9.47 6.45
N ILE A 3 -12.61 -8.78 7.25
CA ILE A 3 -11.47 -7.99 6.78
C ILE A 3 -10.18 -8.62 7.31
N LEU A 4 -9.22 -8.85 6.41
CA LEU A 4 -7.85 -9.21 6.79
C LEU A 4 -7.01 -7.93 6.90
N CYS A 5 -6.52 -7.64 8.09
CA CYS A 5 -5.66 -6.47 8.35
C CYS A 5 -4.21 -6.91 8.51
N ILE A 6 -3.28 -6.25 7.81
CA ILE A 6 -1.84 -6.49 7.87
C ILE A 6 -1.10 -5.16 8.06
N SER A 7 -0.02 -5.18 8.84
CA SER A 7 0.78 -3.97 9.09
C SER A 7 2.22 -4.32 9.47
N ASP A 8 3.15 -3.46 9.05
CA ASP A 8 4.57 -3.34 9.48
C ASP A 8 5.51 -4.53 9.25
N GLN A 9 5.01 -5.76 9.29
CA GLN A 9 5.82 -6.96 9.16
C GLN A 9 5.15 -8.00 8.26
N ILE A 10 5.98 -8.70 7.50
CA ILE A 10 5.56 -9.86 6.72
C ILE A 10 5.26 -11.00 7.70
N ASP A 11 4.00 -11.43 7.73
CA ASP A 11 3.58 -12.56 8.55
C ASP A 11 3.75 -13.86 7.73
N PRO A 12 4.56 -14.85 8.18
CA PRO A 12 4.72 -16.13 7.48
C PRO A 12 3.42 -16.91 7.27
N LEU A 13 2.38 -16.69 8.07
CA LEU A 13 1.07 -17.30 7.88
C LEU A 13 0.34 -16.71 6.67
N VAL A 14 0.56 -15.41 6.40
CA VAL A 14 0.03 -14.70 5.25
C VAL A 14 0.91 -14.94 4.03
N TYR A 15 2.24 -14.81 4.14
CA TYR A 15 3.19 -15.13 3.08
C TYR A 15 3.44 -16.64 2.96
N SER A 16 2.37 -17.41 2.72
CA SER A 16 2.45 -18.85 2.55
C SER A 16 1.51 -19.34 1.45
N PRO A 17 1.80 -20.51 0.83
CA PRO A 17 0.89 -21.16 -0.12
C PRO A 17 -0.51 -21.46 0.46
N ASN A 18 -0.62 -21.53 1.79
CA ASN A 18 -1.86 -21.85 2.50
C ASN A 18 -2.74 -20.62 2.78
N ILE A 19 -2.32 -19.41 2.39
CA ILE A 19 -3.07 -18.16 2.59
C ILE A 19 -4.51 -18.27 2.08
N ARG A 20 -4.69 -18.91 0.92
CA ARG A 20 -5.99 -19.10 0.29
C ARG A 20 -6.93 -19.93 1.15
N GLU A 21 -6.46 -21.01 1.75
CA GLU A 21 -7.31 -21.85 2.62
C GLU A 21 -7.55 -21.17 3.97
N ARG A 22 -6.52 -20.53 4.53
CA ARG A 22 -6.57 -19.88 5.84
C ARG A 22 -7.50 -18.66 5.88
N TYR A 23 -7.52 -17.87 4.81
CA TYR A 23 -8.25 -16.60 4.74
C TYR A 23 -9.27 -16.55 3.59
N LYS A 24 -9.76 -17.70 3.10
CA LYS A 24 -10.77 -17.78 2.01
C LYS A 24 -12.04 -16.98 2.27
N ASP A 25 -12.38 -16.83 3.54
CA ASP A 25 -13.59 -16.19 4.03
C ASP A 25 -13.45 -14.68 4.21
N CYS A 26 -12.28 -14.10 3.92
CA CYS A 26 -12.15 -12.65 3.86
C CYS A 26 -12.80 -12.08 2.60
N ASP A 27 -13.34 -10.87 2.75
CA ASP A 27 -14.01 -10.12 1.70
C ASP A 27 -13.13 -8.94 1.22
N LEU A 28 -12.22 -8.47 2.07
CA LEU A 28 -11.39 -7.28 1.86
C LEU A 28 -10.07 -7.43 2.63
N VAL A 29 -8.97 -6.95 2.05
CA VAL A 29 -7.67 -6.80 2.71
C VAL A 29 -7.36 -5.31 2.94
N ILE A 30 -6.89 -4.96 4.14
CA ILE A 30 -6.39 -3.62 4.45
C ILE A 30 -4.93 -3.74 4.90
N SER A 31 -4.07 -2.96 4.26
CA SER A 31 -2.64 -2.91 4.55
C SER A 31 -2.21 -1.53 5.03
N ALA A 32 -1.40 -1.50 6.08
CA ALA A 32 -0.78 -0.29 6.60
C ALA A 32 0.71 -0.51 6.92
N GLY A 33 1.39 0.57 7.30
CA GLY A 33 2.77 0.51 7.76
C GLY A 33 3.78 0.23 6.65
N ASP A 34 4.91 -0.33 7.06
CA ASP A 34 6.11 -0.50 6.23
C ASP A 34 6.15 -1.89 5.57
N LEU A 35 5.18 -2.15 4.68
CA LEU A 35 5.09 -3.39 3.92
C LEU A 35 5.61 -3.23 2.49
N PRO A 36 6.46 -4.15 1.98
CA PRO A 36 6.89 -4.14 0.58
C PRO A 36 5.73 -4.37 -0.40
N MET A 37 5.80 -3.76 -1.59
CA MET A 37 4.76 -3.92 -2.62
C MET A 37 4.63 -5.36 -3.13
N GLU A 38 5.75 -6.08 -3.28
CA GLU A 38 5.76 -7.50 -3.67
C GLU A 38 4.94 -8.39 -2.71
N TYR A 39 4.92 -8.04 -1.42
CA TYR A 39 4.11 -8.75 -0.44
C TYR A 39 2.61 -8.51 -0.66
N LEU A 40 2.22 -7.28 -1.00
CA LEU A 40 0.82 -6.94 -1.30
C LEU A 40 0.36 -7.59 -2.61
N ASP A 41 1.22 -7.61 -3.62
CA ASP A 41 0.96 -8.29 -4.90
C ASP A 41 0.74 -9.79 -4.72
N PHE A 42 1.59 -10.44 -3.91
CA PHE A 42 1.41 -11.84 -3.55
C PHE A 42 0.03 -12.09 -2.91
N ILE A 43 -0.41 -11.20 -2.00
CA ILE A 43 -1.69 -11.35 -1.30
C ILE A 43 -2.86 -11.17 -2.27
N VAL A 44 -2.85 -10.11 -3.09
CA VAL A 44 -3.88 -9.87 -4.11
C VAL A 44 -3.95 -11.02 -5.08
N SER A 45 -2.80 -11.48 -5.59
CA SER A 45 -2.73 -12.60 -6.53
C SER A 45 -3.21 -13.92 -5.92
N SER A 46 -2.93 -14.17 -4.64
CA SER A 46 -3.29 -15.42 -3.96
C SER A 46 -4.75 -15.48 -3.49
N LEU A 47 -5.27 -14.36 -2.97
CA LEU A 47 -6.63 -14.29 -2.42
C LEU A 47 -7.66 -13.84 -3.46
N ASN A 48 -7.24 -13.09 -4.48
CA ASN A 48 -8.10 -12.44 -5.47
C ASN A 48 -9.24 -11.64 -4.80
N LYS A 49 -8.87 -10.82 -3.81
CA LYS A 49 -9.76 -9.94 -3.04
C LYS A 49 -9.29 -8.49 -3.18
N PRO A 50 -10.18 -7.50 -3.07
CA PRO A 50 -9.78 -6.09 -3.01
C PRO A 50 -8.75 -5.88 -1.89
N LEU A 51 -7.69 -5.13 -2.18
CA LEU A 51 -6.68 -4.74 -1.20
C LEU A 51 -6.54 -3.22 -1.21
N LEU A 52 -6.88 -2.59 -0.09
CA LEU A 52 -6.67 -1.17 0.14
C LEU A 52 -5.39 -0.99 0.96
N PHE A 53 -4.54 -0.05 0.58
CA PHE A 53 -3.31 0.19 1.33
C PHE A 53 -2.94 1.66 1.47
N VAL A 54 -2.14 1.92 2.50
CA VAL A 54 -1.39 3.16 2.70
C VAL A 54 0.09 2.84 2.82
N PHE A 55 0.95 3.80 2.47
CA PHE A 55 2.38 3.70 2.75
C PHE A 55 2.67 4.15 4.17
N GLY A 56 3.54 3.41 4.86
CA GLY A 56 4.32 3.89 6.01
C GLY A 56 5.37 4.92 5.58
N ASN A 57 6.55 4.87 6.19
CA ASN A 57 7.63 5.83 5.94
C ASN A 57 8.99 5.22 5.56
N HIS A 58 9.11 3.89 5.47
CA HIS A 58 10.34 3.19 5.09
C HIS A 58 10.25 2.52 3.71
N ASN A 59 9.18 1.78 3.39
CA ASN A 59 9.03 1.04 2.12
C ASN A 59 8.50 1.91 0.97
N LEU A 60 9.29 2.92 0.58
CA LEU A 60 8.87 3.99 -0.33
C LEU A 60 9.46 3.90 -1.76
N GLU A 61 10.00 2.74 -2.15
CA GLU A 61 10.59 2.54 -3.50
C GLU A 61 9.60 2.90 -4.61
N GLU A 62 8.34 2.48 -4.44
CA GLU A 62 7.26 2.72 -5.39
C GLU A 62 6.37 3.91 -5.02
N PHE A 63 6.67 4.64 -3.94
CA PHE A 63 5.83 5.73 -3.42
C PHE A 63 5.49 6.78 -4.49
N ARG A 64 6.46 7.10 -5.37
CA ARG A 64 6.30 8.07 -6.46
C ARG A 64 5.30 7.64 -7.52
N LEU A 65 5.06 6.34 -7.69
CA LEU A 65 4.09 5.84 -8.67
C LEU A 65 2.65 6.20 -8.26
N TYR A 66 2.41 6.29 -6.96
CA TYR A 66 1.11 6.60 -6.36
C TYR A 66 0.89 8.09 -6.09
N HIS A 67 1.96 8.90 -6.19
CA HIS A 67 1.96 10.33 -5.98
C HIS A 67 2.46 11.03 -7.24
N ARG A 68 1.55 11.27 -8.19
CA ARG A 68 1.87 11.94 -9.46
C ARG A 68 2.51 13.31 -9.18
N THR A 69 3.63 13.56 -9.84
CA THR A 69 4.51 14.74 -9.81
C THR A 69 3.78 16.05 -9.50
N GLY A 70 3.94 16.52 -8.27
CA GLY A 70 3.46 17.83 -7.82
C GLY A 70 3.86 18.15 -6.38
N ALA A 71 3.88 17.14 -5.50
CA ALA A 71 4.25 17.31 -4.08
C ALA A 71 5.77 17.28 -3.80
N LEU A 72 6.60 16.87 -4.77
CA LEU A 72 8.05 16.63 -4.60
C LEU A 72 8.93 17.74 -5.21
N ALA A 73 8.34 18.87 -5.62
CA ALA A 73 9.06 19.99 -6.23
C ALA A 73 9.74 20.93 -5.22
N SER A 74 9.68 20.65 -3.91
CA SER A 74 10.32 21.48 -2.87
C SER A 74 11.78 21.10 -2.59
N THR A 75 12.23 19.92 -3.01
CA THR A 75 13.63 19.48 -2.90
C THR A 75 14.17 19.27 -4.31
N GLY A 76 14.96 20.23 -4.80
CA GLY A 76 15.42 20.41 -6.19
C GLY A 76 16.24 19.29 -6.84
N THR A 77 15.99 18.03 -6.53
CA THR A 77 16.53 16.88 -7.26
C THR A 77 15.58 16.47 -8.38
N HIS A 78 15.83 16.96 -9.59
CA HIS A 78 15.27 16.42 -10.84
C HIS A 78 15.83 15.00 -11.08
N LEU A 79 15.30 14.00 -10.39
CA LEU A 79 15.50 12.60 -10.79
C LEU A 79 14.51 12.31 -11.93
N PRO A 80 14.98 11.87 -13.11
CA PRO A 80 14.11 11.66 -14.25
C PRO A 80 13.03 10.64 -13.91
N LEU A 81 11.78 10.96 -14.24
CA LEU A 81 10.66 10.03 -14.18
C LEU A 81 10.93 8.91 -15.18
N LYS A 82 11.40 7.75 -14.70
CA LYS A 82 11.41 6.54 -15.51
C LYS A 82 9.94 6.19 -15.78
N PRO A 83 9.52 5.97 -17.04
CA PRO A 83 8.18 5.48 -17.33
C PRO A 83 7.90 4.23 -16.49
N LEU A 84 6.72 4.14 -15.89
CA LEU A 84 6.30 2.94 -15.15
C LEU A 84 6.51 1.72 -16.06
N PRO A 85 7.27 0.70 -15.64
CA PRO A 85 7.17 -0.61 -16.27
C PRO A 85 5.70 -1.06 -16.20
N PRO A 86 5.17 -1.75 -17.23
CA PRO A 86 3.85 -2.37 -17.19
C PRO A 86 3.62 -3.27 -15.96
N GLU A 87 4.73 -3.71 -15.36
CA GLU A 87 4.87 -4.64 -14.24
C GLU A 87 4.61 -3.99 -12.86
N ALA A 88 4.50 -2.67 -12.78
CA ALA A 88 4.32 -1.95 -11.51
C ALA A 88 2.85 -1.84 -11.05
N CYS A 89 1.96 -2.67 -11.61
CA CYS A 89 0.53 -2.69 -11.30
C CYS A 89 0.20 -3.87 -10.38
N HIS A 90 0.32 -3.68 -9.05
CA HIS A 90 0.14 -4.73 -8.04
C HIS A 90 -1.32 -5.16 -7.76
N GLY A 91 -2.29 -4.76 -8.60
CA GLY A 91 -3.73 -5.02 -8.36
C GLY A 91 -4.29 -4.43 -7.05
N THR A 92 -3.53 -3.57 -6.38
CA THR A 92 -3.89 -2.91 -5.11
C THR A 92 -4.45 -1.51 -5.33
N THR A 93 -5.20 -0.99 -4.35
CA THR A 93 -5.73 0.37 -4.37
C THR A 93 -5.08 1.22 -3.28
N TYR A 94 -4.32 2.24 -3.69
CA TYR A 94 -3.75 3.21 -2.76
C TYR A 94 -4.81 4.21 -2.29
N VAL A 95 -5.05 4.25 -0.97
CA VAL A 95 -6.09 5.09 -0.34
C VAL A 95 -5.52 6.20 0.55
N GLY A 96 -4.20 6.38 0.58
CA GLY A 96 -3.59 7.42 1.43
C GLY A 96 -4.04 8.83 1.05
N PHE A 97 -4.41 9.60 2.07
CA PHE A 97 -4.97 10.97 1.98
C PHE A 97 -6.26 11.07 1.16
N LYS A 98 -6.99 9.95 1.03
CA LYS A 98 -8.25 9.86 0.28
C LYS A 98 -9.29 9.14 1.12
N VAL A 99 -10.55 9.35 0.76
CA VAL A 99 -11.68 8.54 1.21
C VAL A 99 -12.06 7.61 0.07
N HIS A 100 -12.10 6.31 0.33
CA HIS A 100 -12.50 5.26 -0.60
C HIS A 100 -13.77 4.58 -0.09
N ARG A 101 -14.66 4.19 -1.01
CA ARG A 101 -15.86 3.42 -0.70
C ARG A 101 -15.74 2.03 -1.29
N GLU A 102 -15.75 1.02 -0.44
CA GLU A 102 -15.78 -0.39 -0.83
C GLU A 102 -17.14 -0.98 -0.43
N GLY A 103 -18.07 -1.03 -1.39
CA GLY A 103 -19.46 -1.37 -1.13
C GLY A 103 -20.09 -0.45 -0.07
N ASN A 104 -20.49 -1.04 1.06
CA ASN A 104 -21.10 -0.31 2.19
C ASN A 104 -20.07 0.21 3.21
N LEU A 105 -18.78 -0.05 3.00
CA LEU A 105 -17.69 0.42 3.86
C LEU A 105 -17.10 1.72 3.32
N LEU A 106 -16.93 2.71 4.19
CA LEU A 106 -16.17 3.93 3.91
C LEU A 106 -14.82 3.83 4.61
N VAL A 107 -13.73 4.03 3.88
CA VAL A 107 -12.35 3.92 4.37
C VAL A 107 -11.64 5.26 4.13
N ALA A 108 -11.05 5.85 5.17
CA ALA A 108 -10.21 7.02 5.06
C ALA A 108 -8.75 6.62 5.32
N GLY A 109 -7.86 6.83 4.36
CA GLY A 109 -6.45 6.48 4.48
C GLY A 109 -5.61 7.63 5.00
N VAL A 110 -4.77 7.34 6.00
CA VAL A 110 -3.70 8.24 6.48
C VAL A 110 -2.38 7.56 6.18
N SER A 111 -1.53 8.21 5.38
CA SER A 111 -0.23 7.67 4.95
C SER A 111 0.90 8.40 5.67
N GLY A 112 1.98 7.69 5.96
CA GLY A 112 3.18 8.25 6.57
C GLY A 112 3.13 8.35 8.10
N SER A 113 4.15 8.99 8.66
CA SER A 113 4.33 9.19 10.11
C SER A 113 4.58 10.65 10.47
N ILE A 114 4.56 10.97 11.78
CA ILE A 114 4.94 12.30 12.26
C ILE A 114 6.36 12.62 11.78
N ARG A 115 6.61 13.85 11.34
CA ARG A 115 7.93 14.24 10.87
C ARG A 115 9.00 14.14 11.97
N TYR A 116 10.03 13.33 11.73
CA TYR A 116 11.23 13.24 12.57
C TYR A 116 12.53 13.31 11.76
N ASN A 117 12.44 13.30 10.43
CA ASN A 117 13.59 13.52 9.54
C ASN A 117 13.13 14.15 8.20
N ALA A 118 13.92 13.99 7.14
CA ALA A 118 13.66 14.50 5.79
C ALA A 118 13.10 13.43 4.82
N GLY A 119 12.45 12.39 5.35
CA GLY A 119 11.84 11.31 4.57
C GLY A 119 10.60 11.76 3.77
N LEU A 120 10.23 10.96 2.76
CA LEU A 120 9.20 11.34 1.78
C LEU A 120 7.75 11.24 2.30
N SER A 121 7.45 10.28 3.18
CA SER A 121 6.09 9.99 3.64
C SER A 121 5.96 10.36 5.12
N GLN A 122 5.97 11.66 5.41
CA GLN A 122 5.83 12.24 6.75
C GLN A 122 4.92 13.47 6.75
N TYR A 123 4.15 13.67 7.82
CA TYR A 123 3.23 14.80 8.00
C TYR A 123 3.65 15.72 9.17
N THR A 124 3.19 16.97 9.13
CA THR A 124 3.42 18.04 10.12
C THR A 124 2.18 18.33 10.94
#